data_AF-A0A1Q7LHA4-F1
#
_entry.id   AF-A0A1Q7LHA4-F1
#
_cell.length_a   1.000
_cell.length_b   1.000
_cell.length_c   1.000
_cell.angle_alpha   90.00
_cell.angle_beta   90.00
_cell.angle_gamma   90.00
#
_symmetry.space_group_name_H-M   'P 1'
#
loop_
_entity.id
_entity.type
_entity.pdbx_description
1 polymer ?
#
loop_
_entity_poly.entity_id
_entity_poly.type
_entity_poly.pdbx_seq_one_letter_code
_entity_poly.pdbx_strand_id
1 'polypeptide(L)'
;MQISGPEDYRPNTAVAGSPFQIADMAPNLPGGGSATTVYDENDRPAEVQVRDAQGELVSRAVCIYDAQGHIVEEKQILDNPEMMIPAEVRAKILEDTGASREQLREQLREQFTKLMGGQAEPFSIAYSYDAQGRVKQTRRRIYNQEDMVETTYNEHGDKAAEITRSTRLSSANEQSLPTAGVSTYSEVRHSYEYDDRGNWTEEIASYRSSPDGAFSNPSSERRRTLTYY
;
A
#
# COMPACT_ATOMS: atom_id res chain seq x y z
N MET A 1 17.01 -12.10 -4.54
CA MET A 1 16.20 -13.16 -3.93
C MET A 1 16.30 -13.04 -2.42
N GLN A 2 15.19 -12.81 -1.74
CA GLN A 2 15.11 -12.83 -0.28
C GLN A 2 14.46 -14.14 0.18
N ILE A 3 14.85 -14.66 1.34
CA ILE A 3 14.39 -15.95 1.86
C ILE A 3 14.04 -15.78 3.34
N SER A 4 12.97 -16.42 3.79
CA SER A 4 12.54 -16.47 5.20
C SER A 4 12.34 -17.91 5.67
N GLY A 5 12.60 -18.15 6.96
CA GLY A 5 12.32 -19.41 7.63
C GLY A 5 10.95 -19.43 8.33
N PRO A 6 10.48 -20.61 8.79
CA PRO A 6 9.28 -20.72 9.63
C PRO A 6 9.32 -19.84 10.90
N GLU A 7 10.50 -19.64 11.48
CA GLU A 7 10.75 -18.82 12.66
C GLU A 7 10.52 -17.32 12.45
N ASP A 8 10.57 -16.87 11.19
CA ASP A 8 10.34 -15.48 10.80
C ASP A 8 8.85 -15.16 10.67
N TYR A 9 7.98 -16.17 10.74
CA TYR A 9 6.53 -15.99 10.61
C TYR A 9 5.96 -15.20 11.80
N ARG A 10 5.45 -14.01 11.52
CA ARG A 10 4.80 -13.10 12.46
C ARG A 10 3.34 -12.89 12.05
N PRO A 11 2.39 -13.71 12.54
CA PRO A 11 0.98 -13.50 12.24
C PRO A 11 0.51 -12.12 12.75
N ASN A 12 -0.46 -11.51 12.05
CA ASN A 12 -1.06 -10.21 12.39
C ASN A 12 -0.12 -9.00 12.33
N THR A 13 0.98 -9.08 11.58
CA THR A 13 1.82 -7.90 11.32
C THR A 13 1.17 -7.05 10.22
N ALA A 14 0.71 -5.86 10.56
CA ALA A 14 0.28 -4.87 9.57
C ALA A 14 1.53 -4.18 9.01
N VAL A 15 1.77 -4.32 7.71
CA VAL A 15 2.80 -3.56 6.99
C VAL A 15 2.09 -2.50 6.17
N ALA A 16 2.38 -1.23 6.44
CA ALA A 16 1.93 -0.10 5.66
C ALA A 16 3.07 0.33 4.72
N GLY A 17 2.79 0.50 3.43
CA GLY A 17 3.82 0.84 2.44
C GLY A 17 3.38 0.53 1.02
N SER A 18 4.29 0.67 0.05
CA SER A 18 4.06 0.26 -1.33
C SER A 18 3.90 -1.28 -1.40
N PRO A 19 3.02 -1.82 -2.26
CA PRO A 19 2.87 -3.27 -2.36
C PRO A 19 4.18 -3.91 -2.86
N PHE A 20 4.94 -3.17 -3.66
CA PHE A 20 6.22 -3.58 -4.22
C PHE A 20 7.31 -3.65 -3.15
N GLN A 21 7.43 -2.61 -2.31
CA GLN A 21 8.36 -2.62 -1.18
C GLN A 21 8.04 -3.75 -0.20
N ILE A 22 6.76 -3.97 0.09
CA ILE A 22 6.32 -5.04 0.99
C ILE A 22 6.66 -6.41 0.41
N ALA A 23 6.40 -6.62 -0.87
CA ALA A 23 6.67 -7.90 -1.52
C ALA A 23 8.18 -8.19 -1.66
N ASP A 24 9.01 -7.15 -1.79
CA ASP A 24 10.46 -7.28 -1.90
C ASP A 24 11.14 -7.65 -0.57
N MET A 25 10.44 -7.53 0.57
CA MET A 25 10.91 -7.99 1.87
C MET A 25 10.85 -9.52 1.99
N ALA A 26 11.61 -10.08 2.94
CA ALA A 26 11.57 -11.49 3.28
C ALA A 26 10.11 -11.91 3.58
N PRO A 27 9.55 -12.91 2.86
CA PRO A 27 8.13 -13.20 2.98
C PRO A 27 7.72 -13.61 4.38
N ASN A 28 6.64 -13.03 4.87
CA ASN A 28 6.02 -13.45 6.12
C ASN A 28 4.93 -14.51 5.86
N LEU A 29 5.35 -15.72 5.47
CA LEU A 29 4.45 -16.83 5.13
C LEU A 29 4.55 -17.98 6.15
N PRO A 30 3.44 -18.71 6.40
CA PRO A 30 3.49 -19.93 7.20
C PRO A 30 4.49 -20.93 6.59
N GLY A 31 5.50 -21.32 7.37
CA GLY A 31 6.55 -22.26 6.94
C GLY A 31 7.72 -21.62 6.17
N GLY A 32 7.74 -20.29 6.02
CA GLY A 32 8.78 -19.59 5.26
C GLY A 32 8.48 -19.48 3.77
N GLY A 33 9.38 -18.83 3.04
CA GLY A 33 9.19 -18.59 1.61
C GLY A 33 10.34 -17.83 0.95
N SER A 34 10.13 -17.42 -0.29
CA SER A 34 11.07 -16.61 -1.04
C SER A 34 10.40 -15.48 -1.82
N ALA A 35 11.11 -14.36 -1.96
CA ALA A 35 10.73 -13.23 -2.80
C ALA A 35 11.74 -13.09 -3.96
N THR A 36 11.22 -12.97 -5.17
CA THR A 36 12.01 -12.77 -6.39
C THR A 36 11.52 -11.55 -7.16
N THR A 37 12.40 -10.57 -7.35
CA THR A 37 12.18 -9.40 -8.19
C THR A 37 12.46 -9.74 -9.65
N VAL A 38 11.52 -9.43 -10.53
CA VAL A 38 11.60 -9.54 -11.98
C VAL A 38 11.72 -8.13 -12.55
N TYR A 39 12.66 -7.94 -13.47
CA TYR A 39 12.97 -6.66 -14.09
C TYR A 39 12.44 -6.61 -15.54
N ASP A 40 12.04 -5.43 -15.99
CA ASP A 40 11.65 -5.18 -17.38
C ASP A 40 12.88 -5.01 -18.30
N GLU A 41 12.62 -4.73 -19.58
CA GLU A 41 13.66 -4.54 -20.61
C GLU A 41 14.58 -3.33 -20.34
N ASN A 42 14.17 -2.40 -19.48
CA ASN A 42 14.95 -1.23 -19.08
C ASN A 42 15.68 -1.43 -17.75
N ASP A 43 15.77 -2.67 -17.26
CA ASP A 43 16.35 -3.02 -15.96
C ASP A 43 15.65 -2.34 -14.77
N ARG A 44 14.33 -2.07 -14.91
CA ARG A 44 13.50 -1.55 -13.83
C ARG A 44 12.69 -2.67 -13.19
N PRO A 45 12.52 -2.68 -11.86
CA PRO A 45 11.79 -3.74 -11.19
C PRO A 45 10.29 -3.67 -11.54
N ALA A 46 9.78 -4.68 -12.23
CA ALA A 46 8.43 -4.70 -12.78
C ALA A 46 7.47 -5.62 -12.01
N GLU A 47 7.99 -6.66 -11.37
CA GLU A 47 7.20 -7.58 -10.55
C GLU A 47 8.02 -8.11 -9.38
N VAL A 48 7.40 -8.33 -8.23
CA VAL A 48 7.96 -9.17 -7.16
C VAL A 48 7.05 -10.36 -6.96
N GLN A 49 7.60 -11.56 -7.08
CA GLN A 49 6.91 -12.82 -6.86
C GLN A 49 7.22 -13.36 -5.48
N VAL A 50 6.19 -13.61 -4.69
CA VAL A 50 6.29 -14.24 -3.38
C VAL A 50 5.84 -15.69 -3.48
N ARG A 51 6.74 -16.61 -3.13
CA ARG A 51 6.54 -18.06 -3.14
C ARG A 51 6.64 -18.63 -1.74
N ASP A 52 5.91 -19.69 -1.48
CA ASP A 52 6.02 -20.44 -0.23
C ASP A 52 7.32 -21.28 -0.17
N ALA A 53 7.51 -22.02 0.93
CA ALA A 53 8.65 -22.91 1.12
C ALA A 53 8.70 -24.09 0.13
N GLN A 54 7.61 -24.39 -0.57
CA GLN A 54 7.55 -25.42 -1.62
C GLN A 54 7.77 -24.84 -3.03
N GLY A 55 7.89 -23.52 -3.15
CA GLY A 55 8.06 -22.81 -4.41
C GLY A 55 6.76 -22.46 -5.14
N GLU A 56 5.59 -22.74 -4.55
CA GLU A 56 4.29 -22.35 -5.11
C GLU A 56 4.12 -20.83 -5.01
N LEU A 57 3.66 -20.19 -6.08
CA LEU A 57 3.41 -18.75 -6.11
C LEU A 57 2.22 -18.42 -5.21
N VAL A 58 2.41 -17.59 -4.19
CA VAL A 58 1.33 -17.18 -3.27
C VAL A 58 0.72 -15.87 -3.73
N SER A 59 1.58 -14.90 -4.02
CA SER A 59 1.17 -13.56 -4.45
C SER A 59 2.26 -12.90 -5.29
N ARG A 60 1.88 -11.83 -5.98
CA ARG A 60 2.84 -10.96 -6.66
C ARG A 60 2.47 -9.50 -6.53
N ALA A 61 3.46 -8.62 -6.48
CA ALA A 61 3.29 -7.18 -6.62
C ALA A 61 3.78 -6.75 -8.00
N VAL A 62 3.00 -5.95 -8.71
CA VAL A 62 3.32 -5.47 -10.06
C VAL A 62 3.49 -3.96 -10.03
N CYS A 63 4.50 -3.45 -10.72
CA CYS A 63 4.78 -2.04 -10.93
C CYS A 63 4.58 -1.70 -12.41
N ILE A 64 3.85 -0.62 -12.68
CA ILE A 64 3.57 -0.13 -14.04
C ILE A 64 4.18 1.26 -14.17
N TYR A 65 4.91 1.46 -15.27
CA TYR A 65 5.63 2.69 -15.56
C TYR A 65 5.00 3.46 -16.73
N ASP A 66 5.08 4.78 -16.70
CA ASP A 66 4.83 5.62 -17.87
C ASP A 66 6.04 5.62 -18.84
N ALA A 67 5.89 6.32 -19.97
CA ALA A 67 6.93 6.47 -20.98
C ALA A 67 8.17 7.26 -20.48
N GLN A 68 8.02 8.06 -19.42
CA GLN A 68 9.11 8.81 -18.79
C GLN A 68 9.82 7.99 -17.71
N GLY A 69 9.28 6.82 -17.36
CA GLY A 69 9.81 5.91 -16.36
C GLY A 69 9.35 6.20 -14.93
N HIS A 70 8.30 7.00 -14.74
CA HIS A 70 7.67 7.13 -13.44
C HIS A 70 6.69 5.98 -13.19
N ILE A 71 6.54 5.60 -11.92
CA ILE A 71 5.57 4.58 -11.50
C ILE A 71 4.17 5.18 -11.53
N VAL A 72 3.28 4.68 -12.38
CA VAL A 72 1.89 5.14 -12.44
C VAL A 72 0.94 4.27 -11.62
N GLU A 73 1.31 3.01 -11.41
CA GLU A 73 0.51 2.08 -10.60
C GLU A 73 1.40 1.01 -9.98
N GLU A 74 1.09 0.67 -8.73
CA GLU A 74 1.57 -0.52 -8.04
C GLU A 74 0.36 -1.29 -7.52
N LYS A 75 0.32 -2.62 -7.71
CA LYS A 75 -0.78 -3.44 -7.19
C LYS A 75 -0.32 -4.80 -6.75
N GLN A 76 -1.02 -5.35 -5.75
CA GLN A 76 -0.83 -6.72 -5.30
C GLN A 76 -1.88 -7.63 -5.93
N ILE A 77 -1.46 -8.81 -6.36
CA ILE A 77 -2.29 -9.88 -6.90
C ILE A 77 -2.12 -11.09 -5.98
N LEU A 78 -3.23 -11.63 -5.48
CA LEU A 78 -3.27 -12.85 -4.67
C LEU A 78 -3.69 -14.03 -5.55
N ASP A 79 -2.71 -14.78 -6.07
CA ASP A 79 -2.97 -15.93 -6.94
C ASP A 79 -3.54 -17.13 -6.18
N ASN A 80 -2.97 -17.40 -4.99
CA ASN A 80 -3.29 -18.55 -4.12
C ASN A 80 -3.50 -18.10 -2.66
N PRO A 81 -4.61 -17.40 -2.33
CA PRO A 81 -4.85 -16.84 -1.00
C PRO A 81 -4.96 -17.90 0.10
N GLU A 82 -5.31 -19.14 -0.23
CA GLU A 82 -5.34 -20.25 0.73
C GLU A 82 -3.96 -20.53 1.34
N MET A 83 -2.86 -20.21 0.63
CA MET A 83 -1.50 -20.46 1.11
C MET A 83 -1.08 -19.51 2.23
N MET A 84 -1.88 -18.48 2.50
CA MET A 84 -1.72 -17.61 3.68
C MET A 84 -2.23 -18.27 4.97
N ILE A 85 -3.01 -19.34 4.88
CA ILE A 85 -3.53 -20.09 6.03
C ILE A 85 -2.55 -21.25 6.35
N PRO A 86 -2.10 -21.46 7.59
CA PRO A 86 -1.23 -22.58 7.94
C PRO A 86 -1.79 -23.94 7.53
N ALA A 87 -0.91 -24.86 7.10
CA ALA A 87 -1.32 -26.15 6.53
C ALA A 87 -2.18 -27.00 7.46
N GLU A 88 -1.84 -27.05 8.76
CA GLU A 88 -2.66 -27.74 9.77
C GLU A 88 -4.04 -27.11 9.95
N VAL A 89 -4.15 -25.79 9.89
CA VAL A 89 -5.45 -25.10 9.99
C VAL A 89 -6.29 -25.40 8.74
N ARG A 90 -5.68 -25.38 7.55
CA ARG A 90 -6.38 -25.78 6.31
C ARG A 90 -6.85 -27.21 6.36
N ALA A 91 -6.00 -28.15 6.79
CA ALA A 91 -6.35 -29.56 6.89
C ALA A 91 -7.55 -29.77 7.83
N LYS A 92 -7.54 -29.09 8.99
CA LYS A 92 -8.65 -29.12 9.93
C LYS A 92 -9.93 -28.54 9.34
N ILE A 93 -9.86 -27.42 8.63
CA ILE A 93 -11.04 -26.84 7.96
C ILE A 93 -11.62 -27.83 6.94
N LEU A 94 -10.78 -28.47 6.13
CA LEU A 94 -11.23 -29.44 5.13
C LEU A 94 -11.86 -30.68 5.79
N GLU A 95 -11.30 -31.16 6.90
CA GLU A 95 -11.86 -32.26 7.69
C GLU A 95 -13.20 -31.88 8.32
N ASP A 96 -13.28 -30.73 9.00
CA ASP A 96 -14.48 -30.26 9.71
C ASP A 96 -15.64 -29.94 8.75
N THR A 97 -15.34 -29.45 7.55
CA THR A 97 -16.36 -29.05 6.56
C THR A 97 -16.69 -30.15 5.55
N GLY A 98 -15.84 -31.18 5.44
CA GLY A 98 -15.91 -32.17 4.36
C GLY A 98 -15.71 -31.58 2.96
N ALA A 99 -15.22 -30.35 2.85
CA ALA A 99 -15.01 -29.66 1.58
C ALA A 99 -13.74 -30.18 0.88
N SER A 100 -13.75 -30.14 -0.45
CA SER A 100 -12.54 -30.28 -1.26
C SER A 100 -11.68 -29.00 -1.19
N ARG A 101 -10.38 -29.14 -1.51
CA ARG A 101 -9.45 -28.00 -1.58
C ARG A 101 -9.91 -26.93 -2.58
N GLU A 102 -10.51 -27.34 -3.71
CA GLU A 102 -11.06 -26.42 -4.71
C GLU A 102 -12.26 -25.63 -4.18
N GLN A 103 -13.17 -26.29 -3.44
CA GLN A 103 -14.30 -25.60 -2.81
C GLN A 103 -13.84 -24.60 -1.75
N LEU A 104 -12.85 -24.95 -0.93
CA LEU A 104 -12.27 -24.02 0.05
C LEU A 104 -11.65 -22.81 -0.66
N ARG A 105 -10.90 -23.04 -1.75
CA ARG A 105 -10.28 -21.98 -2.54
C ARG A 105 -11.31 -21.02 -3.13
N GLU A 106 -12.39 -21.55 -3.70
CA GLU A 106 -13.45 -20.72 -4.29
C GLU A 106 -14.19 -19.92 -3.22
N GLN A 107 -14.53 -20.55 -2.08
CA GLN A 107 -15.12 -19.87 -0.94
C GLN A 107 -14.23 -18.75 -0.40
N LEU A 108 -12.92 -19.00 -0.28
CA LEU A 108 -11.98 -17.97 0.13
C LEU A 108 -11.94 -16.82 -0.88
N ARG A 109 -11.88 -17.09 -2.19
CA ARG A 109 -11.92 -16.06 -3.22
C ARG A 109 -13.18 -15.21 -3.15
N GLU A 110 -14.34 -15.82 -2.94
CA GLU A 110 -15.59 -15.10 -2.78
C GLU A 110 -15.58 -14.22 -1.51
N GLN A 111 -15.14 -14.77 -0.38
CA GLN A 111 -15.03 -14.01 0.87
C GLN A 111 -14.01 -12.86 0.78
N PHE A 112 -12.86 -13.09 0.14
CA PHE A 112 -11.89 -12.05 -0.16
C PHE A 112 -12.52 -10.99 -1.05
N THR A 113 -13.13 -11.35 -2.17
CA THR A 113 -13.79 -10.39 -3.06
C THR A 113 -14.83 -9.54 -2.32
N LYS A 114 -15.59 -10.14 -1.40
CA LYS A 114 -16.54 -9.41 -0.55
C LYS A 114 -15.83 -8.45 0.42
N LEU A 115 -14.78 -8.89 1.11
CA LEU A 115 -13.94 -8.06 1.98
C LEU A 115 -13.32 -6.88 1.21
N MET A 116 -13.02 -7.10 -0.07
CA MET A 116 -12.45 -6.14 -1.01
C MET A 116 -13.46 -5.14 -1.60
N GLY A 117 -14.73 -5.19 -1.20
CA GLY A 117 -15.77 -4.31 -1.78
C GLY A 117 -16.05 -4.64 -3.26
N GLY A 118 -15.87 -5.90 -3.67
CA GLY A 118 -16.06 -6.36 -5.05
C GLY A 118 -14.84 -6.14 -5.96
N GLN A 119 -13.70 -5.69 -5.42
CA GLN A 119 -12.46 -5.53 -6.18
C GLN A 119 -11.62 -6.81 -6.18
N ALA A 120 -10.84 -7.03 -7.23
CA ALA A 120 -10.03 -8.24 -7.37
C ALA A 120 -8.70 -8.15 -6.58
N GLU A 121 -8.08 -6.98 -6.53
CA GLU A 121 -6.74 -6.81 -5.95
C GLU A 121 -6.80 -6.32 -4.49
N PRO A 122 -6.12 -6.96 -3.51
CA PRO A 122 -6.12 -6.54 -2.09
C PRO A 122 -5.66 -5.12 -1.83
N PHE A 123 -4.72 -4.65 -2.66
CA PHE A 123 -4.02 -3.42 -2.42
C PHE A 123 -3.53 -2.84 -3.75
N SER A 124 -3.75 -1.54 -3.95
CA SER A 124 -3.23 -0.81 -5.11
C SER A 124 -2.87 0.63 -4.75
N ILE A 125 -1.86 1.19 -5.40
CA ILE A 125 -1.50 2.60 -5.34
C ILE A 125 -1.33 3.10 -6.76
N ALA A 126 -2.02 4.18 -7.11
CA ALA A 126 -1.82 4.86 -8.39
C ALA A 126 -1.29 6.28 -8.15
N TYR A 127 -0.45 6.75 -9.06
CA TYR A 127 0.18 8.06 -8.97
C TYR A 127 -0.13 8.89 -10.22
N SER A 128 -0.24 10.20 -10.01
CA SER A 128 -0.21 11.18 -11.09
C SER A 128 0.81 12.25 -10.78
N TYR A 129 1.38 12.81 -11.83
CA TYR A 129 2.52 13.71 -11.75
C TYR A 129 2.16 15.10 -12.27
N ASP A 130 2.81 16.13 -11.72
CA ASP A 130 2.77 17.47 -12.27
C ASP A 130 3.74 17.63 -13.46
N ALA A 131 3.75 18.82 -14.07
CA ALA A 131 4.62 19.11 -15.22
C ALA A 131 6.13 19.06 -14.90
N GLN A 132 6.50 19.03 -13.61
CA GLN A 132 7.89 18.93 -13.14
C GLN A 132 8.26 17.49 -12.78
N GLY A 133 7.36 16.52 -12.97
CA GLY A 133 7.58 15.11 -12.63
C GLY A 133 7.41 14.79 -11.15
N ARG A 134 6.79 15.67 -10.36
CA ARG A 134 6.54 15.44 -8.93
C ARG A 134 5.16 14.84 -8.73
N VAL A 135 4.99 13.98 -7.73
CA VAL A 135 3.69 13.35 -7.42
C VAL A 135 2.68 14.43 -7.02
N LYS A 136 1.66 14.63 -7.84
CA LYS A 136 0.56 15.56 -7.59
C LYS A 136 -0.57 14.90 -6.83
N GLN A 137 -0.83 13.63 -7.12
CA GLN A 137 -1.89 12.88 -6.46
C GLN A 137 -1.53 11.41 -6.36
N THR A 138 -1.87 10.81 -5.22
CA THR A 138 -1.76 9.38 -4.94
C THR A 138 -3.15 8.84 -4.62
N ARG A 139 -3.59 7.81 -5.33
CA ARG A 139 -4.82 7.06 -5.02
C ARG A 139 -4.43 5.71 -4.45
N ARG A 140 -4.59 5.52 -3.15
CA ARG A 140 -4.26 4.29 -2.44
C ARG A 140 -5.53 3.55 -2.10
N ARG A 141 -5.62 2.28 -2.43
CA ARG A 141 -6.71 1.40 -2.01
C ARG A 141 -6.15 0.24 -1.20
N ILE A 142 -6.72 0.06 -0.01
CA ILE A 142 -6.43 -1.06 0.90
C ILE A 142 -7.77 -1.72 1.19
N TYR A 143 -7.95 -2.96 0.74
CA TYR A 143 -9.24 -3.63 0.81
C TYR A 143 -10.36 -2.79 0.17
N ASN A 144 -11.38 -2.46 0.97
CA ASN A 144 -12.50 -1.61 0.60
C ASN A 144 -12.36 -0.17 1.08
N GLN A 145 -11.17 0.27 1.50
CA GLN A 145 -10.88 1.66 1.79
C GLN A 145 -10.04 2.26 0.68
N GLU A 146 -10.44 3.43 0.21
CA GLU A 146 -9.71 4.20 -0.79
C GLU A 146 -9.37 5.59 -0.25
N ASP A 147 -8.10 5.94 -0.30
CA ASP A 147 -7.56 7.24 0.07
C ASP A 147 -7.09 7.96 -1.19
N MET A 148 -7.56 9.19 -1.39
CA MET A 148 -7.04 10.11 -2.39
C MET A 148 -6.22 11.18 -1.68
N VAL A 149 -4.91 11.19 -1.92
CA VAL A 149 -3.95 12.15 -1.38
C VAL A 149 -3.58 13.13 -2.47
N GLU A 150 -3.84 14.41 -2.26
CA GLU A 150 -3.38 15.49 -3.13
C GLU A 150 -2.17 16.17 -2.49
N THR A 151 -1.07 16.30 -3.23
CA THR A 151 0.17 16.92 -2.76
C THR A 151 0.41 18.21 -3.52
N THR A 152 0.74 19.27 -2.77
CA THR A 152 1.18 20.55 -3.31
C THR A 152 2.59 20.84 -2.85
N TYR A 153 3.29 21.71 -3.58
CA TYR A 153 4.69 22.01 -3.36
C TYR A 153 4.90 23.52 -3.27
N ASN A 154 5.89 23.93 -2.48
CA ASN A 154 6.33 25.31 -2.40
C ASN A 154 7.26 25.68 -3.57
N GLU A 155 7.74 26.92 -3.59
CA GLU A 155 8.62 27.46 -4.64
C GLU A 155 9.99 26.78 -4.70
N HIS A 156 10.45 26.20 -3.58
CA HIS A 156 11.70 25.43 -3.50
C HIS A 156 11.53 23.97 -3.96
N GLY A 157 10.29 23.54 -4.20
CA GLY A 157 9.96 22.18 -4.58
C GLY A 157 9.76 21.21 -3.42
N ASP A 158 9.77 21.69 -2.17
CA ASP A 158 9.41 20.90 -0.99
C ASP A 158 7.88 20.77 -0.88
N LYS A 159 7.39 19.69 -0.26
CA LYS A 159 5.95 19.47 -0.07
C LYS A 159 5.37 20.56 0.82
N ALA A 160 4.39 21.32 0.35
CA ALA A 160 3.73 22.35 1.13
C ALA A 160 2.49 21.84 1.87
N ALA A 161 1.71 20.96 1.23
CA ALA A 161 0.53 20.37 1.85
C ALA A 161 0.19 19.00 1.26
N GLU A 162 -0.40 18.15 2.08
CA GLU A 162 -0.98 16.86 1.70
C GLU A 162 -2.43 16.80 2.21
N ILE A 163 -3.40 16.67 1.30
CA ILE A 163 -4.81 16.54 1.64
C ILE A 163 -5.24 15.12 1.35
N THR A 164 -5.64 14.37 2.38
CA THR A 164 -6.18 13.02 2.25
C THR A 164 -7.69 13.04 2.36
N ARG A 165 -8.36 12.38 1.40
CA ARG A 165 -9.80 12.11 1.43
C ARG A 165 -10.00 10.61 1.34
N SER A 166 -10.56 10.01 2.38
CA SER A 166 -10.79 8.57 2.44
C SER A 166 -12.25 8.25 2.21
N THR A 167 -12.55 7.24 1.41
CA THR A 167 -13.89 6.74 1.12
C THR A 167 -13.91 5.24 1.31
N ARG A 168 -15.00 4.71 1.89
CA ARG A 168 -15.23 3.27 1.93
C ARG A 168 -16.02 2.83 0.70
N LEU A 169 -15.50 1.86 -0.01
CA LEU A 169 -16.14 1.20 -1.15
C LEU A 169 -17.13 0.16 -0.63
N SER A 170 -18.34 0.16 -1.18
CA SER A 170 -19.38 -0.83 -0.90
C SER A 170 -19.49 -1.80 -2.07
N SER A 171 -19.74 -3.08 -1.80
CA SER A 171 -19.98 -4.07 -2.85
C SER A 171 -21.30 -3.77 -3.58
N ALA A 172 -21.28 -3.80 -4.92
CA ALA A 172 -22.43 -3.47 -5.78
C ALA A 172 -23.70 -4.30 -5.55
N ASN A 173 -23.62 -5.44 -4.83
CA ASN A 173 -24.75 -6.32 -4.52
C ASN A 173 -25.51 -5.97 -3.23
N GLU A 174 -25.09 -4.97 -2.47
CA GLU A 174 -25.91 -4.42 -1.38
C GLU A 174 -26.77 -3.28 -1.94
N GLN A 175 -27.98 -3.64 -2.38
CA GLN A 175 -29.04 -2.74 -2.82
C GLN A 175 -29.66 -1.98 -1.62
N SER A 176 -28.80 -1.48 -0.74
CA SER A 176 -29.14 -0.58 0.35
C SER A 176 -28.69 0.81 -0.09
N LEU A 177 -29.58 1.78 0.08
CA LEU A 177 -29.39 3.22 -0.14
C LEU A 177 -27.93 3.66 0.09
N PRO A 178 -27.39 4.62 -0.70
CA PRO A 178 -26.01 5.07 -0.56
C PRO A 178 -25.83 5.57 0.87
N THR A 179 -25.34 4.71 1.74
CA THR A 179 -24.87 5.11 3.05
C THR A 179 -23.56 5.74 2.70
N ALA A 180 -23.60 7.06 2.47
CA ALA A 180 -22.41 7.86 2.22
C ALA A 180 -21.39 7.45 3.28
N GLY A 181 -20.41 6.64 2.87
CA GLY A 181 -19.32 6.26 3.76
C GLY A 181 -18.77 7.58 4.28
N VAL A 182 -18.64 7.70 5.60
CA VAL A 182 -18.12 8.92 6.22
C VAL A 182 -16.79 9.21 5.56
N SER A 183 -16.78 10.21 4.67
CA SER A 183 -15.56 10.59 3.99
C SER A 183 -14.69 11.24 5.04
N THR A 184 -13.58 10.59 5.39
CA THR A 184 -12.66 11.16 6.35
C THR A 184 -11.74 12.09 5.61
N TYR A 185 -11.56 13.27 6.18
CA TYR A 185 -10.67 14.29 5.67
C TYR A 185 -9.48 14.40 6.61
N SER A 186 -8.30 14.58 6.04
CA SER A 186 -7.18 15.13 6.79
C SER A 186 -6.31 16.00 5.90
N GLU A 187 -5.65 16.98 6.50
CA GLU A 187 -4.66 17.80 5.83
C GLU A 187 -3.45 17.96 6.73
N VAL A 188 -2.27 17.78 6.14
CA VAL A 188 -0.99 18.16 6.72
C VAL A 188 -0.45 19.35 5.95
N ARG A 189 0.01 20.38 6.65
CA ARG A 189 0.75 21.50 6.07
C ARG A 189 2.15 21.53 6.62
N HIS A 190 3.10 21.81 5.73
CA HIS A 190 4.51 21.92 6.07
C HIS A 190 4.95 23.36 5.88
N SER A 191 5.75 23.85 6.83
CA SER A 191 6.48 25.10 6.71
C SER A 191 7.95 24.84 6.95
N TYR A 192 8.80 25.54 6.20
CA TYR A 192 10.24 25.32 6.18
C TYR A 192 10.98 26.61 6.50
N GLU A 193 12.11 26.49 7.21
CA GLU A 193 13.14 27.52 7.26
C GLU A 193 14.35 27.05 6.46
N TYR A 194 15.03 27.99 5.81
CA TYR A 194 16.13 27.73 4.89
C TYR A 194 17.39 28.49 5.31
N ASP A 195 18.54 27.91 5.04
CA ASP A 195 19.81 28.62 5.12
C ASP A 195 20.09 29.48 3.89
N ASP A 196 21.24 30.16 3.92
CA ASP A 196 21.72 31.06 2.86
C ASP A 196 22.00 30.36 1.52
N ARG A 197 22.04 29.02 1.51
CA ARG A 197 22.22 28.20 0.30
C ARG A 197 20.91 27.61 -0.22
N GLY A 198 19.77 27.95 0.40
CA GLY A 198 18.46 27.45 0.01
C GLY A 198 18.21 26.01 0.43
N ASN A 199 18.99 25.46 1.38
CA ASN A 199 18.70 24.15 1.96
C ASN A 199 17.85 24.34 3.21
N TRP A 200 16.80 23.55 3.36
CA TRP A 200 15.97 23.67 4.56
C TRP A 200 16.69 23.15 5.81
N THR A 201 16.59 23.91 6.89
CA THR A 201 17.18 23.63 8.20
C THR A 201 16.14 23.26 9.23
N GLU A 202 14.90 23.69 9.05
CA GLU A 202 13.76 23.34 9.91
C GLU A 202 12.53 23.02 9.07
N GLU A 203 11.76 22.02 9.49
CA GLU A 203 10.47 21.63 8.95
C GLU A 203 9.47 21.48 10.11
N ILE A 204 8.35 22.19 10.02
CA ILE A 204 7.23 22.09 10.95
C ILE A 204 6.02 21.54 10.19
N ALA A 205 5.40 20.48 10.71
CA ALA A 205 4.18 19.92 10.15
C ALA A 205 2.99 20.13 11.09
N SER A 206 1.91 20.68 10.56
CA SER A 206 0.65 20.93 11.28
C SER A 206 -0.48 20.13 10.66
N TYR A 207 -1.38 19.62 11.50
CA TYR A 207 -2.42 18.67 11.08
C TYR A 207 -3.83 19.20 11.34
N ARG A 208 -4.80 18.84 10.50
CA ARG A 208 -6.22 18.96 10.78
C ARG A 208 -7.02 17.80 10.20
N SER A 209 -8.17 17.50 10.80
CA SER A 209 -9.08 16.41 10.39
C SER A 209 -10.39 16.90 9.77
N SER A 210 -10.56 18.20 9.56
CA SER A 210 -11.70 18.77 8.85
C SER A 210 -11.28 19.96 7.98
N PRO A 211 -11.97 20.20 6.84
CA PRO A 211 -11.62 21.30 5.92
C PRO A 211 -11.73 22.70 6.54
N ASP A 212 -12.64 22.85 7.50
CA ASP A 212 -12.89 24.11 8.22
C ASP A 212 -12.27 24.13 9.62
N GLY A 213 -11.59 23.05 10.01
CA GLY A 213 -10.93 22.94 11.30
C GLY A 213 -9.68 23.81 11.37
N ALA A 214 -9.40 24.31 12.57
CA ALA A 214 -8.10 24.89 12.87
C ALA A 214 -7.02 23.80 12.79
N PHE A 215 -5.84 24.19 12.33
CA PHE A 215 -4.67 23.33 12.45
C PHE A 215 -4.31 23.14 13.92
N SER A 216 -3.95 21.92 14.29
CA SER A 216 -3.32 21.66 15.58
C SER A 216 -2.00 22.43 15.67
N ASN A 217 -1.54 22.64 16.91
CA ASN A 217 -0.13 22.94 17.17
C ASN A 217 0.77 21.91 16.45
N PRO A 218 2.07 22.23 16.23
CA PRO A 218 2.99 21.38 15.48
C PRO A 218 2.84 19.91 15.84
N SER A 219 2.39 19.12 14.87
CA SER A 219 2.24 17.66 15.02
C SER A 219 3.60 16.97 14.99
N SER A 220 4.55 17.56 14.27
CA SER A 220 5.96 17.17 14.29
C SER A 220 6.86 18.35 13.89
N GLU A 221 8.09 18.30 14.38
CA GLU A 221 9.15 19.25 14.07
C GLU A 221 10.43 18.47 13.74
N ARG A 222 11.15 18.88 12.69
CA ARG A 222 12.42 18.30 12.30
C ARG A 222 13.43 19.40 12.03
N ARG A 223 14.63 19.26 12.61
CA ARG A 223 15.77 20.15 12.36
C ARG A 223 16.93 19.41 11.72
N ARG A 224 17.69 20.10 10.87
CA ARG A 224 18.90 19.61 10.19
C ARG A 224 20.09 20.51 10.53
N THR A 225 21.24 19.90 10.73
CA THR A 225 22.54 20.59 10.78
C THR A 225 23.29 20.22 9.51
N LEU A 226 23.55 21.22 8.67
CA LEU A 226 24.22 21.03 7.38
C LEU A 226 25.65 21.54 7.48
N THR A 227 26.59 20.74 6.97
CA THR A 227 28.02 21.11 6.89
C THR A 227 28.41 21.20 5.44
N TYR A 228 29.06 22.30 5.08
CA TYR A 228 29.50 22.59 3.72
C TYR A 228 31.02 22.48 3.63
N TYR A 229 31.49 21.84 2.56
CA TYR A 229 32.91 21.69 2.23
C TYR A 229 33.28 22.51 1.01
#